data_AF-A0A429RSI7-F1
#
_entry.id   AF-A0A429RSI7-F1
#
_cell.length_a   1.000
_cell.length_b   1.000
_cell.length_c   1.000
_cell.angle_alpha   90.00
_cell.angle_beta   90.00
_cell.angle_gamma   90.00
#
_symmetry.space_group_name_H-M   'P 1'
#
loop_
_entity.id
_entity.type
_entity.pdbx_description
1 polymer ?
#
loop_
_entity_poly.entity_id
_entity_poly.type
_entity_poly.pdbx_seq_one_letter_code
_entity_poly.pdbx_strand_id
1 'polypeptide(L)'
;MDLLDRAPDNVREKLDPHGDRGPSTPFDNVFNVDGTPAKPIPVTDANADAMGLEWGYVLHDHGIEVIALTWYDIGPIVPWDTDPLSRISGTPSLWESNRPAPIQA
;
A
#
# COMPACT_ATOMS: atom_id res chain seq x y z
N MET A 1 11.16 -4.12 -8.27
CA MET A 1 9.90 -3.87 -8.98
C MET A 1 9.36 -2.55 -8.45
N ASP A 2 8.99 -1.65 -9.35
CA ASP A 2 8.40 -0.36 -9.01
C ASP A 2 6.92 -0.55 -8.66
N LEU A 3 6.41 0.23 -7.70
CA LEU A 3 5.02 0.20 -7.23
C LEU A 3 4.03 0.38 -8.39
N LEU A 4 4.39 1.16 -9.40
CA LEU A 4 3.54 1.50 -10.54
C LEU A 4 3.68 0.54 -11.74
N ASP A 5 4.51 -0.49 -11.66
CA ASP A 5 4.92 -1.27 -12.85
C ASP A 5 3.74 -2.02 -13.50
N ARG A 6 2.68 -2.30 -12.74
CA ARG A 6 1.45 -2.98 -13.19
C ARG A 6 0.15 -2.18 -12.95
N ALA A 7 0.26 -0.93 -12.51
CA ALA A 7 -0.92 -0.10 -12.29
C ALA A 7 -1.57 0.27 -13.65
N PRO A 8 -2.90 0.46 -13.71
CA PRO A 8 -3.59 0.99 -14.89
C PRO A 8 -2.99 2.33 -15.34
N ASP A 9 -2.95 2.60 -16.65
CA ASP A 9 -2.31 3.80 -17.20
C ASP A 9 -2.86 5.10 -16.60
N ASN A 10 -4.18 5.17 -16.40
CA ASN A 10 -4.84 6.33 -15.77
C ASN A 10 -4.42 6.54 -14.30
N VAL A 11 -4.03 5.48 -13.59
CA VAL A 11 -3.50 5.56 -12.22
C VAL A 11 -2.05 6.03 -12.24
N ARG A 12 -1.24 5.50 -13.19
CA ARG A 12 0.16 5.92 -13.37
C ARG A 12 0.25 7.41 -13.69
N GLU A 13 -0.55 7.91 -14.63
CA GLU A 13 -0.57 9.32 -15.02
C GLU A 13 -1.02 10.25 -13.89
N LYS A 14 -1.92 9.80 -13.00
CA LYS A 14 -2.35 10.59 -11.83
C LYS A 14 -1.28 10.64 -10.73
N LEU A 15 -0.60 9.53 -10.48
CA LEU A 15 0.35 9.40 -9.37
C LEU A 15 1.76 9.87 -9.74
N ASP A 16 2.15 9.73 -11.00
CA ASP A 16 3.42 10.19 -11.54
C ASP A 16 3.19 10.88 -12.90
N PRO A 17 2.59 12.09 -12.90
CA PRO A 17 2.23 12.82 -14.12
C PRO A 17 3.44 13.24 -14.96
N HIS A 18 4.64 13.24 -14.37
CA HIS A 18 5.88 13.57 -15.08
C HIS A 18 6.56 12.32 -15.65
N GLY A 19 6.14 11.13 -15.22
CA GLY A 19 6.69 9.86 -15.67
C GLY A 19 8.20 9.82 -15.52
N ASP A 20 8.75 10.53 -14.53
CA ASP A 20 10.18 10.68 -14.34
C ASP A 20 10.68 9.40 -13.66
N ARG A 21 10.67 8.32 -14.45
CA ARG A 21 11.03 6.94 -14.10
C ARG A 21 12.54 6.80 -13.99
N GLY A 22 13.20 7.78 -13.36
CA GLY A 22 14.54 7.57 -12.87
C GLY A 22 14.51 6.34 -11.96
N PRO A 23 15.46 5.41 -12.06
CA PRO A 23 15.51 4.29 -11.13
C PRO A 23 15.54 4.88 -9.72
N SER A 24 14.64 4.42 -8.85
CA SER A 24 14.74 4.75 -7.43
C SER A 24 16.17 4.51 -6.99
N THR A 25 16.79 5.50 -6.34
CA THR A 25 18.16 5.32 -5.85
C THR A 25 18.12 4.21 -4.80
N PRO A 26 18.88 3.12 -4.98
CA PRO A 26 18.95 2.08 -3.97
C PRO A 26 19.48 2.68 -2.67
N PHE A 27 18.86 2.29 -1.55
CA PHE A 27 19.40 2.62 -0.23
C PHE A 27 20.49 1.60 0.10
N ASP A 28 21.75 2.01 -0.09
CA ASP A 28 22.91 1.12 0.02
C ASP A 28 23.39 0.95 1.49
N ASN A 29 22.93 1.83 2.38
CA ASN A 29 23.36 1.95 3.77
C ASN A 29 22.25 1.61 4.77
N VAL A 30 21.44 0.59 4.48
CA VAL A 30 20.45 0.07 5.42
C VAL A 30 21.04 -1.12 6.16
N PHE A 31 21.02 -1.06 7.49
CA PHE A 31 21.52 -2.13 8.35
C PHE A 31 20.42 -2.60 9.29
N ASN A 32 20.42 -3.89 9.59
CA ASN A 32 19.58 -4.47 10.64
C ASN A 32 20.01 -3.93 12.02
N VAL A 33 19.18 -4.16 13.04
CA VAL A 33 19.48 -3.76 14.43
C VAL A 33 20.79 -4.37 14.96
N ASP A 34 21.18 -5.53 14.43
CA ASP A 34 22.44 -6.22 14.73
C ASP A 34 23.67 -5.68 13.97
N GLY A 35 23.50 -4.65 13.12
CA GLY A 35 24.58 -4.03 12.35
C GLY A 35 24.94 -4.75 11.05
N THR A 36 24.24 -5.83 10.68
CA THR A 36 24.45 -6.50 9.39
C THR A 36 23.74 -5.77 8.24
N PRO A 37 24.27 -5.79 7.00
CA PRO A 37 23.58 -5.18 5.86
C PRO A 37 22.19 -5.76 5.66
N ALA A 38 21.18 -4.90 5.59
CA ALA A 38 19.80 -5.30 5.34
C ALA A 38 19.66 -5.80 3.90
N LYS A 39 18.90 -6.88 3.73
CA LYS A 39 18.55 -7.41 2.41
C LYS A 39 17.07 -7.12 2.14
N PRO A 40 16.69 -6.70 0.92
CA PRO A 40 15.28 -6.59 0.56
C PRO A 40 14.59 -7.94 0.76
N ILE A 41 13.47 -7.95 1.48
CA ILE A 41 12.61 -9.12 1.61
C ILE A 41 11.39 -8.85 0.74
N PRO A 42 11.21 -9.60 -0.37
CA PRO A 42 10.01 -9.47 -1.18
C PRO A 42 8.82 -10.00 -0.38
N VAL A 43 7.80 -9.16 -0.24
CA VAL A 43 6.50 -9.55 0.31
C VAL A 43 5.67 -10.13 -0.83
N THR A 44 5.08 -11.29 -0.58
CA THR A 44 4.21 -12.05 -1.49
C THR A 44 3.05 -12.61 -0.70
N ASP A 45 1.96 -12.97 -1.37
CA ASP A 45 0.80 -13.62 -0.71
C ASP A 45 1.21 -14.86 0.11
N ALA A 46 2.26 -15.58 -0.33
CA ALA A 46 2.73 -16.79 0.34
C ALA A 46 3.51 -16.55 1.64
N ASN A 47 4.06 -15.35 1.86
CA ASN A 47 4.86 -15.05 3.05
C ASN A 47 4.33 -13.89 3.90
N ALA A 48 3.29 -13.18 3.44
CA ALA A 48 2.70 -12.06 4.15
C ALA A 48 2.26 -12.42 5.58
N ASP A 49 1.56 -13.54 5.74
CA ASP A 49 1.10 -14.03 7.05
C ASP A 49 2.26 -14.34 7.99
N ALA A 50 3.29 -15.03 7.50
CA ALA A 50 4.47 -15.40 8.28
C ALA A 50 5.30 -14.17 8.70
N MET A 51 5.22 -13.08 7.93
CA MET A 51 5.85 -11.80 8.23
C MET A 51 5.01 -10.94 9.20
N GLY A 52 3.83 -11.42 9.63
CA GLY A 52 2.95 -10.70 10.54
C GLY A 52 2.34 -9.45 9.91
N LEU A 53 2.10 -9.47 8.60
CA LEU A 53 1.41 -8.36 7.94
C LEU A 53 -0.08 -8.44 8.27
N GLU A 54 -0.57 -7.44 9.01
CA GLU A 54 -1.96 -7.37 9.45
C GLU A 54 -2.87 -6.63 8.45
N TRP A 55 -2.26 -6.00 7.43
CA TRP A 55 -2.97 -5.27 6.39
C TRP A 55 -2.21 -5.23 5.06
N GLY A 56 -2.93 -4.95 3.98
CA GLY A 56 -2.40 -4.75 2.64
C GLY A 56 -3.23 -3.75 1.84
N TYR A 57 -2.82 -3.47 0.61
CA TYR A 57 -3.57 -2.61 -0.29
C TYR A 57 -3.49 -3.05 -1.76
N VAL A 58 -4.52 -2.71 -2.53
CA VAL A 58 -4.60 -2.93 -3.98
C VAL A 58 -4.93 -1.61 -4.66
N LEU A 59 -4.19 -1.28 -5.73
CA LEU A 59 -4.43 -0.08 -6.52
C LEU A 59 -5.51 -0.37 -7.58
N HIS A 60 -6.62 0.37 -7.51
CA HIS A 60 -7.70 0.32 -8.49
C HIS A 60 -7.75 1.62 -9.32
N ASP A 61 -8.45 1.58 -10.45
CA ASP A 61 -8.67 2.76 -11.30
C ASP A 61 -9.46 3.89 -10.60
N HIS A 62 -10.31 3.54 -9.64
CA HIS A 62 -11.18 4.46 -8.90
C HIS A 62 -10.78 4.69 -7.43
N GLY A 63 -9.72 4.05 -6.93
CA GLY A 63 -9.19 4.31 -5.59
C GLY A 63 -8.15 3.29 -5.14
N ILE A 64 -7.85 3.31 -3.85
CA ILE A 64 -6.99 2.32 -3.19
C ILE A 64 -7.87 1.45 -2.29
N GLU A 65 -7.89 0.14 -2.51
CA GLU A 65 -8.51 -0.79 -1.58
C GLU A 65 -7.54 -1.08 -0.44
N VAL A 66 -8.00 -0.97 0.81
CA VAL A 66 -7.19 -1.24 2.00
C VAL A 66 -7.78 -2.42 2.76
N ILE A 67 -7.03 -3.52 2.86
CA ILE A 67 -7.52 -4.80 3.36
C ILE A 67 -6.90 -5.09 4.71
N ALA A 68 -7.72 -5.32 5.74
CA ALA A 68 -7.25 -5.87 7.00
C ALA A 68 -7.16 -7.40 6.87
N LEU A 69 -5.99 -7.91 6.48
CA LEU A 69 -5.77 -9.30 6.07
C LEU A 69 -6.21 -10.33 7.12
N THR A 70 -6.14 -9.98 8.41
CA THR A 70 -6.57 -10.87 9.50
C THR A 70 -8.09 -10.96 9.66
N TRP A 71 -8.86 -10.05 9.05
CA TRP A 71 -10.30 -9.89 9.28
C TRP A 71 -11.12 -10.13 8.01
N TYR A 72 -10.60 -9.69 6.86
CA TYR A 72 -11.35 -9.65 5.61
C TYR A 72 -10.45 -9.99 4.42
N ASP A 73 -11.04 -10.66 3.43
CA ASP A 73 -10.39 -10.93 2.14
C ASP A 73 -10.40 -9.70 1.21
N ILE A 74 -11.29 -8.74 1.48
CA ILE A 74 -11.51 -7.51 0.70
C ILE A 74 -11.77 -6.32 1.64
N GLY A 75 -11.45 -5.12 1.21
CA GLY A 75 -11.49 -3.91 2.03
C GLY A 75 -12.34 -2.79 1.44
N PRO A 76 -12.54 -1.68 2.18
CA PRO A 76 -13.13 -0.47 1.62
C PRO A 76 -12.18 0.15 0.60
N ILE A 77 -12.77 0.85 -0.36
CA ILE A 77 -12.02 1.63 -1.34
C ILE A 77 -11.93 3.06 -0.83
N VAL A 78 -10.70 3.55 -0.67
CA VAL A 78 -10.36 4.96 -0.44
C VAL A 78 -10.29 5.64 -1.80
N PRO A 79 -11.22 6.55 -2.12
CA PRO A 79 -11.22 7.25 -3.41
C PRO A 79 -9.96 8.09 -3.61
N TRP A 80 -9.52 8.21 -4.87
CA TRP A 80 -8.33 9.01 -5.23
C TRP A 80 -8.46 10.51 -4.88
N ASP A 81 -9.67 11.03 -4.74
CA ASP A 81 -9.95 12.42 -4.35
C ASP A 81 -10.03 12.64 -2.84
N THR A 82 -9.76 11.61 -2.03
CA THR A 82 -9.60 11.74 -0.58
C THR A 82 -8.42 12.67 -0.28
N ASP A 83 -8.62 13.64 0.62
CA ASP A 83 -7.53 14.52 1.06
C ASP A 83 -6.39 13.66 1.65
N PRO A 84 -5.16 13.74 1.10
CA PRO A 84 -4.03 12.94 1.55
C PRO A 84 -3.60 13.24 2.99
N LEU A 85 -4.05 14.36 3.57
CA LEU A 85 -3.81 14.70 4.97
C LEU A 85 -4.86 14.09 5.92
N SER A 86 -5.95 13.57 5.38
CA SER A 86 -6.96 12.89 6.18
C SER A 86 -6.39 11.59 6.77
N ARG A 87 -6.73 11.32 8.03
CA ARG A 87 -6.29 10.09 8.69
C ARG A 87 -7.23 8.96 8.36
N ILE A 88 -6.69 7.76 8.14
CA ILE A 88 -7.50 6.54 8.11
C ILE A 88 -7.48 5.94 9.51
N SER A 89 -8.65 5.61 10.06
CA SER A 89 -8.73 4.94 11.36
C SER A 89 -7.96 3.61 11.31
N GLY A 90 -7.05 3.39 12.26
CA GLY A 90 -6.31 2.12 12.39
C GLY A 90 -7.12 0.97 12.99
N THR A 91 -8.43 1.13 13.22
CA THR A 91 -9.29 0.09 13.79
C THR A 91 -9.77 -0.87 12.69
N PRO A 92 -9.27 -2.12 12.64
CA PRO A 92 -9.52 -3.02 11.50
C PRO A 92 -11.00 -3.35 11.28
N SER A 93 -11.80 -3.41 12.35
CA SER A 93 -13.25 -3.68 12.26
C SER A 93 -14.05 -2.60 11.54
N LEU A 94 -13.43 -1.46 11.19
CA LEU A 94 -14.04 -0.41 10.39
C LEU A 94 -13.74 -0.57 8.89
N TRP A 95 -12.92 -1.56 8.52
CA TRP A 95 -12.40 -1.77 7.16
C TRP A 95 -13.20 -2.85 6.43
N GLU A 96 -14.51 -2.94 6.70
CA GLU A 96 -15.42 -3.81 5.95
C GLU A 96 -15.66 -3.22 4.54
N SER A 97 -15.61 -4.04 3.50
CA SER A 97 -15.76 -3.61 2.11
C SER A 97 -17.11 -2.95 1.77
N ASN A 98 -18.16 -3.23 2.56
CA ASN A 98 -19.48 -2.62 2.40
C ASN A 98 -19.63 -1.27 3.11
N ARG A 99 -18.58 -0.75 3.74
CA ARG A 99 -18.57 0.55 4.41
C ARG A 99 -17.73 1.57 3.65
N PRO A 100 -18.04 2.87 3.77
CA PRO A 100 -17.11 3.91 3.37
C PRO A 100 -15.76 3.73 4.07
N ALA A 101 -14.67 4.08 3.39
CA ALA A 101 -13.36 4.12 4.02
C ALA A 101 -13.42 4.96 5.31
N PRO A 102 -12.80 4.49 6.43
CA PRO A 102 -12.94 5.13 7.73
C PRO A 102 -12.02 6.35 7.85
N ILE A 103 -12.31 7.36 7.02
CA ILE A 103 -11.61 8.64 6.97
C ILE A 103 -12.01 9.46 8.19
N GLN A 104 -11.01 9.98 8.89
CA GLN A 104 -11.13 10.87 10.03
C GLN A 104 -10.77 12.29 9.58
N ALA A 105 -11.63 13.25 9.96
CA ALA A 105 -11.39 14.68 9.76
C ALA A 105 -10.31 15.23 10.70
#